data_AF-A0A1W9SDH1-F1
#
_entry.id   AF-A0A1W9SDH1-F1
#
_cell.length_a   1.000
_cell.length_b   1.000
_cell.length_c   1.000
_cell.angle_alpha   90.00
_cell.angle_beta   90.00
_cell.angle_gamma   90.00
#
_symmetry.space_group_name_H-M   'P 1'
#
loop_
_entity.id
_entity.type
_entity.pdbx_description
1 polymer ?
#
loop_
_entity_poly.entity_id
_entity_poly.type
_entity_poly.pdbx_seq_one_letter_code
_entity_poly.pdbx_strand_id
1 'polypeptide(L)'
;MTEKTMMYFLTFVGLYFELAGAFLLSLEAIGAQRLAMIEATLRKHRVIRFIVLVFLISAVFIFSKILKVLHFAESLILIITLGIISDFAPNIIRFLVQRMDNGKVGLLGFVFFAIGFSAQAYVSLSLLF
;
A
#
# COMPACT_ATOMS: atom_id res chain seq x y z
N MET A 1 8.29 26.51 -16.25
CA MET A 1 7.82 25.13 -16.58
C MET A 1 8.30 24.14 -15.52
N THR A 2 9.56 24.23 -15.10
CA THR A 2 10.20 23.44 -14.02
C THR A 2 9.52 23.56 -12.65
N GLU A 3 9.08 24.75 -12.24
CA GLU A 3 8.41 24.96 -10.94
C GLU A 3 7.06 24.24 -10.84
N LYS A 4 6.24 24.28 -11.89
CA LYS A 4 4.97 23.56 -11.93
C LYS A 4 5.17 22.04 -11.84
N THR A 5 6.16 21.51 -12.56
CA THR A 5 6.53 20.08 -12.47
C THR A 5 6.99 19.72 -11.06
N MET A 6 7.76 20.58 -10.41
CA MET A 6 8.21 20.37 -9.04
C MET A 6 7.05 20.43 -8.03
N MET A 7 6.10 21.34 -8.21
CA MET A 7 4.88 21.40 -7.41
C MET A 7 4.01 20.16 -7.57
N TYR A 8 3.80 19.66 -8.79
CA TYR A 8 3.08 18.41 -9.01
C TYR A 8 3.77 17.22 -8.36
N PHE A 9 5.09 17.15 -8.48
CA PHE A 9 5.88 16.10 -7.82
C PHE A 9 5.73 16.19 -6.30
N LEU A 10 5.82 17.39 -5.72
CA LEU A 10 5.70 17.59 -4.28
C LEU A 10 4.28 17.26 -3.77
N THR A 11 3.23 17.63 -4.51
CA THR A 11 1.85 17.23 -4.21
C THR A 11 1.71 15.71 -4.24
N PHE A 12 2.28 15.06 -5.25
CA PHE A 12 2.22 13.61 -5.39
C PHE A 12 2.91 12.92 -4.22
N VAL A 13 4.16 13.29 -3.93
CA VAL A 13 4.91 12.79 -2.77
C VAL A 13 4.15 13.04 -1.46
N GLY A 14 3.62 14.25 -1.28
CA GLY A 14 2.80 14.61 -0.12
C GLY A 14 1.58 13.71 0.05
N LEU A 15 0.90 13.37 -1.04
CA LEU A 15 -0.26 12.47 -1.03
C LEU A 15 0.10 11.04 -0.62
N TYR A 16 1.25 10.51 -1.06
CA TYR A 16 1.71 9.19 -0.60
C TYR A 16 2.07 9.18 0.88
N PHE A 17 2.71 10.24 1.38
CA PHE A 17 3.01 10.38 2.81
C PHE A 17 1.75 10.48 3.65
N GLU A 18 0.76 11.26 3.19
CA GLU A 18 -0.52 11.40 3.88
C GLU A 18 -1.28 10.08 3.93
N LEU A 19 -1.39 9.37 2.80
CA LEU A 19 -2.04 8.06 2.72
C LEU A 19 -1.32 7.02 3.60
N ALA A 20 0.01 6.98 3.58
CA ALA A 20 0.79 6.10 4.45
C ALA A 20 0.58 6.42 5.93
N GLY A 21 0.56 7.72 6.28
CA GLY A 21 0.30 8.19 7.63
C GLY A 21 -1.10 7.83 8.13
N ALA A 22 -2.13 8.12 7.32
CA ALA A 22 -3.52 7.79 7.61
C ALA A 22 -3.73 6.27 7.75
N PHE A 23 -3.06 5.47 6.93
CA PHE A 23 -3.07 4.02 7.02
C PHE A 23 -2.49 3.54 8.36
N LEU A 24 -1.32 4.02 8.76
CA LEU A 24 -0.69 3.63 10.04
C LEU A 24 -1.53 4.07 11.25
N LEU A 25 -2.11 5.28 11.23
CA LEU A 25 -3.02 5.75 12.27
C LEU A 25 -4.30 4.90 12.35
N SER A 26 -4.84 4.47 11.20
CA SER A 26 -5.98 3.56 11.16
C SER A 26 -5.64 2.19 11.71
N LEU A 27 -4.43 1.68 11.44
CA LEU A 27 -3.94 0.43 12.04
C LEU A 27 -3.82 0.55 13.56
N GLU A 28 -3.27 1.66 14.06
CA GLU A 28 -3.20 1.94 15.49
C GLU A 28 -4.60 1.92 16.13
N ALA A 29 -5.58 2.55 15.48
CA ALA A 29 -6.97 2.59 15.94
C ALA A 29 -7.67 1.21 15.91
N ILE A 30 -7.33 0.34 14.96
CA ILE A 30 -7.84 -1.05 14.90
C ILE A 30 -7.29 -1.88 16.07
N GLY A 31 -6.07 -1.58 16.53
CA GLY A 31 -5.44 -2.23 17.68
C GLY A 31 -4.73 -3.54 17.34
N ALA A 32 -3.67 -3.83 18.09
CA ALA A 32 -2.72 -4.91 17.83
C ALA A 32 -3.38 -6.30 17.82
N GLN A 33 -4.35 -6.52 18.72
CA GLN A 33 -5.08 -7.79 18.85
C GLN A 33 -5.90 -8.14 17.60
N ARG A 34 -6.59 -7.16 17.00
CA ARG A 34 -7.38 -7.38 15.78
C ARG A 34 -6.45 -7.62 14.58
N LEU A 35 -5.33 -6.90 14.51
CA LEU A 35 -4.33 -7.09 13.47
C LEU A 35 -3.61 -8.45 13.56
N ALA A 36 -3.35 -8.96 14.76
CA ALA A 36 -2.82 -10.31 14.96
C ALA A 36 -3.81 -11.40 14.51
N MET A 37 -5.12 -11.21 14.73
CA MET A 37 -6.15 -12.12 14.23
C MET A 37 -6.22 -12.11 12.69
N ILE A 38 -6.06 -10.93 12.07
CA ILE A 38 -5.95 -10.79 10.61
C ILE A 38 -4.68 -11.51 10.12
N GLU A 39 -3.52 -11.29 10.75
CA GLU A 39 -2.27 -11.98 10.41
C GLU A 39 -2.43 -13.52 10.44
N ALA A 40 -3.04 -14.05 11.50
CA ALA A 40 -3.27 -15.48 11.66
C ALA A 40 -4.20 -16.04 10.58
N THR A 41 -5.26 -15.30 10.23
CA THR A 41 -6.19 -15.67 9.15
C THR A 41 -5.50 -15.66 7.79
N LEU A 42 -4.68 -14.63 7.53
CA LEU A 42 -3.88 -14.52 6.32
C LEU A 42 -2.90 -15.70 6.23
N ARG A 43 -2.16 -16.03 7.30
CA ARG A 43 -1.25 -17.19 7.30
C ARG A 43 -1.99 -18.52 7.07
N LYS A 44 -3.11 -18.75 7.76
CA LYS A 44 -3.90 -19.99 7.66
C LYS A 44 -4.41 -20.25 6.25
N HIS A 45 -4.77 -19.19 5.52
CA HIS A 45 -5.30 -19.29 4.16
C HIS A 45 -4.26 -18.97 3.08
N ARG A 46 -2.96 -18.99 3.39
CA ARG A 46 -1.89 -18.70 2.41
C ARG A 46 -1.97 -19.63 1.20
N VAL A 47 -2.18 -20.93 1.42
CA VAL A 47 -2.29 -21.93 0.34
C VAL A 47 -3.54 -21.69 -0.51
N ILE A 48 -4.69 -21.43 0.13
CA ILE A 48 -5.94 -21.15 -0.59
C ILE A 48 -5.82 -19.86 -1.40
N ARG A 49 -5.25 -18.80 -0.83
CA ARG A 49 -5.03 -17.53 -1.53
C ARG A 49 -4.03 -17.68 -2.65
N PHE A 50 -2.99 -18.48 -2.49
CA PHE A 50 -2.05 -18.83 -3.57
C PHE A 50 -2.76 -19.57 -4.72
N ILE A 51 -3.61 -20.55 -4.41
CA ILE A 51 -4.41 -21.27 -5.42
C ILE A 51 -5.34 -20.31 -6.17
N VAL A 52 -6.06 -19.45 -5.44
CA VAL A 52 -6.93 -18.42 -6.03
C VAL A 52 -6.13 -17.45 -6.89
N LEU A 53 -4.92 -17.07 -6.45
CA LEU A 53 -4.01 -16.22 -7.21
C LEU A 53 -3.62 -16.90 -8.53
N VAL A 54 -3.14 -18.15 -8.47
CA VAL A 54 -2.75 -18.94 -9.65
C VAL A 54 -3.92 -19.08 -10.62
N PHE A 55 -5.14 -19.26 -10.12
CA PHE A 55 -6.34 -19.30 -10.93
C PHE A 55 -6.64 -17.95 -11.61
N LEU A 56 -6.62 -16.84 -10.85
CA LEU A 56 -6.79 -15.48 -11.36
C LEU A 56 -5.75 -15.13 -12.41
N ILE A 57 -4.50 -15.50 -12.16
CA ILE A 57 -3.37 -15.32 -13.06
C ILE A 57 -3.59 -16.08 -14.36
N SER A 58 -4.02 -17.34 -14.26
CA SER A 58 -4.32 -18.18 -15.43
C SER A 58 -5.48 -17.59 -16.23
N ALA A 59 -6.52 -17.09 -15.55
CA ALA A 59 -7.63 -16.39 -16.19
C ALA A 59 -7.16 -15.12 -16.92
N VAL A 60 -6.39 -14.24 -16.26
CA VAL A 60 -5.82 -13.02 -16.86
C VAL A 60 -4.94 -13.35 -18.05
N PHE A 61 -4.13 -14.41 -17.95
CA PHE A 61 -3.26 -14.87 -19.04
C PHE A 61 -4.07 -15.30 -20.27
N ILE A 62 -5.12 -16.11 -20.08
CA ILE A 62 -6.03 -16.55 -21.15
C ILE A 62 -6.72 -15.32 -21.78
N PHE A 63 -7.25 -14.40 -20.97
CA PHE A 63 -7.89 -13.18 -21.47
C PHE A 63 -6.91 -12.28 -22.24
N SER A 64 -5.64 -12.17 -21.81
CA SER A 64 -4.62 -11.38 -22.52
C SER A 64 -4.35 -11.92 -23.92
N LYS A 65 -4.35 -13.26 -24.10
CA LYS A 65 -4.16 -13.90 -25.41
C LYS A 65 -5.37 -13.72 -26.34
N ILE A 66 -6.57 -13.66 -25.79
CA ILE A 66 -7.81 -13.53 -26.57
C ILE A 66 -8.06 -12.08 -26.98
N LEU A 67 -7.91 -11.13 -26.04
CA LEU A 67 -8.30 -9.74 -26.25
C LEU A 67 -7.18 -8.85 -26.78
N LYS A 68 -5.91 -9.27 -26.76
CA LYS A 68 -4.72 -8.44 -27.12
C LYS A 68 -4.59 -7.10 -26.37
N VAL A 69 -5.44 -6.84 -25.36
CA VAL A 69 -5.49 -5.56 -24.62
C VAL A 69 -4.37 -5.45 -23.58
N LEU A 70 -3.87 -6.56 -23.05
CA LEU A 70 -2.83 -6.59 -22.02
C LEU A 70 -1.55 -7.19 -22.55
N HIS A 71 -0.43 -6.48 -22.39
CA HIS A 71 0.87 -7.00 -22.78
C HIS A 71 1.33 -8.08 -21.79
N PHE A 72 2.06 -9.08 -22.30
CA PHE A 72 2.61 -10.19 -21.50
C PHE A 72 3.43 -9.70 -20.29
N ALA A 73 4.19 -8.61 -20.47
CA ALA A 73 5.00 -8.00 -19.41
C ALA A 73 4.14 -7.44 -18.27
N GLU A 74 3.03 -6.77 -18.56
CA GLU A 74 2.13 -6.21 -17.55
C GLU A 74 1.47 -7.31 -16.72
N SER A 75 1.04 -8.38 -17.39
CA SER A 75 0.50 -9.57 -16.72
C SER A 75 1.53 -10.22 -15.81
N LEU A 76 2.79 -10.33 -16.26
CA LEU A 76 3.90 -10.88 -15.48
C LEU A 76 4.22 -10.04 -14.24
N ILE A 77 4.23 -8.70 -14.39
CA ILE A 77 4.43 -7.78 -13.28
C ILE A 77 3.30 -7.95 -12.26
N LEU A 78 2.04 -8.00 -12.72
CA LEU A 78 0.87 -8.13 -11.84
C LEU A 78 0.87 -9.46 -11.06
N ILE A 79 1.29 -10.55 -11.71
CA ILE A 79 1.53 -11.87 -11.09
C ILE A 79 2.57 -11.78 -9.98
N ILE A 80 3.73 -11.19 -10.28
CA ILE A 80 4.85 -11.08 -9.34
C ILE A 80 4.45 -10.18 -8.16
N THR A 81 3.81 -9.04 -8.41
CA THR A 81 3.35 -8.12 -7.37
C THR A 81 2.34 -8.78 -6.45
N LEU A 82 1.34 -9.48 -6.98
CA LEU A 82 0.35 -10.19 -6.18
C LEU A 82 0.97 -11.34 -5.35
N GLY A 83 1.91 -12.08 -5.93
CA GLY A 83 2.65 -13.14 -5.24
C GLY A 83 3.47 -12.60 -4.07
N ILE A 84 4.22 -11.52 -4.31
CA ILE A 84 4.99 -10.80 -3.30
C ILE A 84 4.05 -10.30 -2.19
N ILE A 85 2.93 -9.66 -2.51
CA ILE A 85 2.00 -9.14 -1.50
C ILE A 85 1.43 -10.28 -0.64
N SER A 86 1.04 -11.41 -1.23
CA SER A 86 0.48 -12.54 -0.47
C SER A 86 1.45 -13.11 0.56
N ASP A 87 2.74 -13.13 0.22
CA ASP A 87 3.80 -13.70 1.05
C ASP A 87 4.40 -12.70 2.05
N PHE A 88 4.53 -11.43 1.66
CA PHE A 88 5.10 -10.38 2.49
C PHE A 88 4.07 -9.72 3.40
N ALA A 89 2.79 -9.63 3.02
CA ALA A 89 1.77 -8.95 3.82
C ALA A 89 1.64 -9.48 5.26
N PRO A 90 1.65 -10.81 5.53
CA PRO A 90 1.61 -11.30 6.91
C PRO A 90 2.84 -10.90 7.73
N ASN A 91 4.03 -10.84 7.09
CA ASN A 91 5.26 -10.44 7.78
C ASN A 91 5.28 -8.92 8.05
N ILE A 92 4.75 -8.12 7.13
CA ILE A 92 4.57 -6.67 7.32
C ILE A 92 3.58 -6.40 8.46
N ILE A 93 2.43 -7.08 8.47
CA ILE A 93 1.43 -6.94 9.55
C ILE A 93 2.04 -7.34 10.89
N ARG A 94 2.78 -8.45 10.95
CA ARG A 94 3.49 -8.87 12.17
C ARG A 94 4.48 -7.82 12.64
N PHE A 95 5.28 -7.24 11.73
CA PHE A 95 6.22 -6.18 12.05
C PHE A 95 5.50 -4.94 12.61
N LEU A 96 4.36 -4.57 12.02
CA LEU A 96 3.54 -3.44 12.50
C LEU A 96 2.95 -3.72 13.87
N VAL A 97 2.37 -4.91 14.09
CA VAL A 97 1.81 -5.33 15.40
C VAL A 97 2.87 -5.24 16.50
N GLN A 98 4.10 -5.71 16.27
CA GLN A 98 5.21 -5.61 17.24
C GLN A 98 5.58 -4.16 17.59
N ARG A 99 5.35 -3.22 16.66
CA ARG A 99 5.66 -1.79 16.85
C ARG A 99 4.49 -1.00 17.42
N MET A 100 3.26 -1.47 17.24
CA MET A 100 2.04 -0.89 17.82
C MET A 100 2.00 -1.01 19.34
N ASP A 101 2.46 -2.13 19.92
CA ASP A 101 2.49 -2.30 21.38
C ASP A 101 3.36 -1.25 22.10
N ASN A 102 4.20 -0.53 21.36
CA ASN A 102 5.05 0.56 21.85
C ASN A 102 4.56 1.96 21.43
N GLY A 103 3.38 2.10 20.82
CA GLY A 103 2.84 3.36 20.29
C GLY A 103 3.63 3.97 19.12
N LYS A 104 4.63 3.25 18.59
CA LYS A 104 5.53 3.77 17.55
C LYS A 104 4.83 3.86 16.19
N VAL A 105 3.83 3.02 15.94
CA VAL A 105 3.06 3.04 14.69
C VAL A 105 2.15 4.26 14.62
N GLY A 106 1.46 4.60 15.71
CA GLY A 106 0.73 5.86 15.85
C GLY A 106 1.62 7.09 15.64
N LEU A 107 2.80 7.13 16.28
CA LEU A 107 3.74 8.25 16.12
C LEU A 107 4.26 8.37 14.68
N LEU A 108 4.67 7.25 14.06
CA LEU A 108 5.12 7.24 12.66
C LEU A 108 3.99 7.65 11.71
N GLY A 109 2.77 7.17 11.97
CA GLY A 109 1.58 7.54 11.22
C GLY A 109 1.31 9.03 11.28
N PHE A 110 1.38 9.62 12.47
CA PHE A 110 1.24 11.06 12.67
C PHE A 110 2.34 11.85 11.93
N VAL A 111 3.60 11.43 12.04
CA VAL A 111 4.73 12.10 11.38
C VAL A 111 4.57 12.08 9.86
N PHE A 112 4.26 10.93 9.26
CA PHE A 112 4.04 10.84 7.82
C PHE A 112 2.82 11.65 7.37
N PHE A 113 1.73 11.59 8.14
CA PHE A 113 0.53 12.38 7.84
C PHE A 113 0.83 13.88 7.87
N ALA A 114 1.51 14.36 8.90
CA ALA A 114 1.86 15.77 9.07
C ALA A 114 2.81 16.26 7.96
N ILE A 115 3.81 15.46 7.57
CA ILE A 115 4.71 15.80 6.45
C ILE A 115 3.92 15.87 5.14
N GLY A 116 3.07 14.89 4.87
CA GLY A 116 2.26 14.84 3.66
C GLY A 116 1.30 16.02 3.55
N PHE A 117 0.58 16.30 4.63
CA PHE A 117 -0.33 17.44 4.75
C PHE A 117 0.40 18.78 4.57
N SER A 118 1.56 18.95 5.22
CA SER A 118 2.35 20.18 5.12
C SER A 118 2.90 20.42 3.71
N ALA A 119 3.36 19.37 3.03
CA ALA A 119 3.82 19.46 1.65
C ALA A 119 2.69 19.89 0.70
N GLN A 120 1.49 19.33 0.86
CA GLN A 120 0.33 19.72 0.05
C GLN A 120 -0.19 21.13 0.39
N ALA A 121 -0.19 21.50 1.67
CA ALA A 121 -0.55 22.85 2.10
C ALA A 121 0.43 23.88 1.51
N TYR A 122 1.73 23.59 1.51
CA TYR A 122 2.74 24.45 0.88
C TYR A 122 2.48 24.66 -0.61
N VAL A 123 2.22 23.59 -1.36
CA VAL A 123 1.89 23.71 -2.80
C VAL A 123 0.61 24.51 -3.00
N SER A 124 -0.43 24.23 -2.20
CA SER A 124 -1.71 24.92 -2.31
C SER A 124 -1.57 26.42 -2.06
N LEU A 125 -0.81 26.81 -1.04
CA LEU A 125 -0.49 28.21 -0.74
C LEU A 125 0.34 28.85 -1.86
N SER A 126 1.35 28.14 -2.38
CA SER A 126 2.22 28.64 -3.47
C SER A 126 1.52 28.77 -4.83
N LEU A 127 0.33 28.16 -4.99
CA LEU A 127 -0.50 28.32 -6.19
C LEU A 127 -1.54 29.44 -6.04
N LEU A 128 -1.84 29.85 -4.81
CA LEU A 128 -2.79 30.91 -4.47
C LEU A 128 -2.15 32.31 -4.51
N PHE A 129 -0.86 32.41 -4.23
CA PHE A 129 -0.07 33.64 -4.17
C PHE A 129 1.03 33.65 -5.23
#